data_AF-A0A9Q1ITZ3-F1
#
_entry.id   AF-A0A9Q1ITZ3-F1
#
_cell.length_a   1.000
_cell.length_b   1.000
_cell.length_c   1.000
_cell.angle_alpha   90.00
_cell.angle_beta   90.00
_cell.angle_gamma   90.00
#
_symmetry.space_group_name_H-M   'P 1'
#
loop_
_entity.id
_entity.type
_entity.pdbx_description
1 polymer ?
#
loop_
_entity_poly.entity_id
_entity_poly.type
_entity_poly.pdbx_seq_one_letter_code
_entity_poly.pdbx_strand_id
1 'polypeptide(L)'
;MAPEVLDDTIQMDCFESYKRVDIWAFGLVLWEIARRTVSNGIVEDYKPPFHDMVPNDPSFEDMRKVVCVDQQRPNIPNRWFSDPTLTSIAKLMKECWYQNPSARLTALRIKKTLTKIDNSLDKIKADC
;
A
#
# COMPACT_ATOMS: atom_id res chain seq x y z
N MET A 1 -6.27 -9.70 -3.08
CA MET A 1 -7.61 -9.35 -2.57
C MET A 1 -7.48 -8.72 -1.19
N ALA A 2 -8.47 -7.93 -0.75
CA ALA A 2 -8.50 -7.36 0.61
C ALA A 2 -8.87 -8.43 1.65
N PRO A 3 -8.50 -8.26 2.93
CA PRO A 3 -8.74 -9.27 3.96
C PRO A 3 -10.22 -9.67 4.10
N GLU A 4 -11.13 -8.70 4.06
CA GLU A 4 -12.58 -8.94 4.17
C GLU A 4 -13.16 -9.70 2.98
N VAL A 5 -12.50 -9.67 1.82
CA VAL A 5 -12.86 -10.50 0.66
C VAL A 5 -12.30 -11.91 0.83
N LEU A 6 -11.09 -12.04 1.38
CA LEU A 6 -10.43 -13.32 1.60
C LEU A 6 -11.08 -14.13 2.72
N ASP A 7 -11.65 -13.49 3.73
CA ASP A 7 -12.38 -14.16 4.81
C ASP A 7 -13.91 -14.16 4.60
N ASP A 8 -14.39 -13.70 3.45
CA ASP A 8 -15.83 -13.63 3.13
C ASP A 8 -16.67 -12.84 4.17
N THR A 9 -16.07 -11.78 4.74
CA THR A 9 -16.68 -10.89 5.75
C THR A 9 -17.08 -9.53 5.17
N ILE A 10 -16.94 -9.35 3.85
CA ILE A 10 -17.33 -8.13 3.15
C ILE A 10 -18.85 -7.93 3.18
N GLN A 11 -19.28 -6.73 3.57
CA GLN A 11 -20.69 -6.33 3.50
C GLN A 11 -21.04 -5.97 2.05
N MET A 12 -21.56 -6.93 1.30
CA MET A 12 -21.87 -6.80 -0.13
C MET A 12 -23.05 -5.85 -0.42
N ASP A 13 -23.92 -5.62 0.55
CA ASP A 13 -25.03 -4.65 0.52
C ASP A 13 -24.58 -3.21 0.77
N CYS A 14 -23.35 -3.01 1.27
CA CYS A 14 -22.76 -1.71 1.50
C CYS A 14 -21.78 -1.33 0.37
N PHE A 15 -22.16 -0.36 -0.46
CA PHE A 15 -21.31 0.11 -1.56
C PHE A 15 -19.92 0.62 -1.09
N GLU A 16 -19.86 1.22 0.10
CA GLU A 16 -18.60 1.70 0.67
C GLU A 16 -17.60 0.57 0.97
N SER A 17 -18.06 -0.68 1.13
CA SER A 17 -17.17 -1.85 1.28
C SER A 17 -16.29 -2.03 0.04
N TYR A 18 -16.87 -1.98 -1.16
CA TYR A 18 -16.11 -2.12 -2.41
C TYR A 18 -15.06 -1.02 -2.56
N LYS A 19 -15.42 0.22 -2.22
CA LYS A 19 -14.46 1.34 -2.23
C LYS A 19 -13.28 1.10 -1.28
N ARG A 20 -13.52 0.50 -0.11
CA ARG A 20 -12.46 0.19 0.86
C ARG A 20 -11.58 -0.97 0.41
N VAL A 21 -12.14 -1.92 -0.36
CA VAL A 21 -11.37 -2.96 -1.06
C VAL A 21 -10.45 -2.36 -2.12
N ASP A 22 -10.94 -1.39 -2.90
CA ASP A 22 -10.11 -0.67 -3.88
C ASP A 22 -8.95 0.06 -3.21
N ILE A 23 -9.17 0.68 -2.05
CA ILE A 23 -8.12 1.36 -1.29
C ILE A 23 -7.03 0.39 -0.83
N TRP A 24 -7.41 -0.81 -0.41
CA TRP A 24 -6.44 -1.85 -0.06
C TRP A 24 -5.55 -2.19 -1.26
N ALA A 25 -6.18 -2.47 -2.42
CA ALA A 25 -5.44 -2.79 -3.65
C ALA A 25 -4.55 -1.64 -4.10
N PHE A 26 -5.05 -0.40 -4.03
CA PHE A 26 -4.28 0.80 -4.35
C PHE A 26 -3.03 0.95 -3.47
N GLY A 27 -3.13 0.63 -2.17
CA GLY A 27 -1.97 0.60 -1.29
C GLY A 27 -0.88 -0.37 -1.75
N LEU A 28 -1.26 -1.54 -2.29
CA LEU A 28 -0.31 -2.52 -2.86
C LEU A 28 0.36 -1.98 -4.12
N VAL A 29 -0.39 -1.31 -5.00
CA VAL A 29 0.16 -0.68 -6.22
C VAL A 29 1.15 0.43 -5.87
N LEU A 30 0.85 1.24 -4.84
CA LEU A 30 1.81 2.24 -4.36
C LEU A 30 3.12 1.63 -3.89
N TRP A 31 3.07 0.44 -3.28
CA TRP A 31 4.28 -0.29 -2.87
C TRP A 31 5.11 -0.74 -4.07
N GLU A 32 4.47 -1.26 -5.13
CA GLU A 32 5.16 -1.61 -6.37
C GLU A 32 5.85 -0.40 -7.01
N ILE A 33 5.16 0.74 -7.07
CA ILE A 33 5.70 1.99 -7.61
C ILE A 33 6.88 2.46 -6.75
N ALA A 34 6.73 2.51 -5.43
CA ALA A 34 7.75 3.03 -4.52
C ALA A 34 9.04 2.19 -4.55
N ARG A 35 8.96 0.88 -4.80
CA ARG A 35 10.15 0.02 -5.04
C ARG A 35 10.95 0.42 -6.28
N ARG A 36 10.28 1.01 -7.27
CA ARG A 36 10.91 1.45 -8.53
C ARG A 36 11.35 2.91 -8.49
N THR A 37 11.17 3.57 -7.36
CA THR A 37 11.65 4.93 -7.13
C THR A 37 13.12 4.90 -6.70
N VAL A 38 13.97 5.62 -7.45
CA VAL A 38 15.37 5.82 -7.09
C VAL A 38 15.44 6.78 -5.90
N SER A 39 16.12 6.37 -4.84
CA SER A 39 16.42 7.21 -3.69
C SER A 39 17.87 7.00 -3.28
N ASN A 40 18.62 8.10 -3.18
CA ASN A 40 20.06 8.10 -2.92
C ASN A 40 20.85 7.18 -3.89
N GLY A 41 20.45 7.14 -5.17
CA GLY A 41 21.08 6.30 -6.20
C GLY A 41 20.73 4.81 -6.13
N ILE A 42 19.86 4.39 -5.19
CA ILE A 42 19.49 2.99 -4.97
C ILE A 42 18.01 2.77 -5.32
N VAL A 43 17.70 1.63 -5.94
CA VAL A 43 16.34 1.20 -6.31
C VAL A 43 16.21 -0.31 -6.12
N GLU A 44 15.03 -0.82 -5.71
CA GLU A 44 14.78 -2.27 -5.65
C GLU A 44 14.33 -2.82 -6.98
N ASP A 45 14.59 -4.10 -7.22
CA ASP A 45 13.97 -4.82 -8.34
C ASP A 45 12.45 -4.86 -8.23
N TYR A 46 11.80 -4.90 -9.39
CA TYR A 46 10.37 -5.14 -9.48
C TYR A 46 10.02 -6.50 -8.87
N LYS A 47 8.98 -6.52 -8.04
CA LYS A 47 8.37 -7.71 -7.50
C LYS A 47 6.86 -7.45 -7.31
N PRO A 48 5.99 -8.46 -7.52
CA PRO A 48 4.59 -8.35 -7.15
C PRO A 48 4.43 -8.29 -5.62
N PRO A 49 3.32 -7.77 -5.09
CA PRO A 49 3.04 -7.80 -3.65
C PRO A 49 3.01 -9.24 -3.13
N PHE A 50 3.55 -9.47 -1.93
CA PHE A 50 3.63 -10.79 -1.28
C PHE A 50 4.51 -11.83 -2.00
N HIS A 51 5.35 -11.44 -2.96
CA HIS A 51 6.22 -12.36 -3.72
C HIS A 51 7.15 -13.24 -2.87
N ASP A 52 7.41 -12.85 -1.63
CA ASP A 52 8.25 -13.51 -0.63
C ASP A 52 7.45 -14.42 0.32
N MET A 53 6.13 -14.40 0.21
CA MET A 53 5.20 -15.07 1.13
C MET A 53 4.28 -16.08 0.44
N VAL A 54 4.05 -15.93 -0.88
CA VAL A 54 3.16 -16.81 -1.66
C VAL A 54 3.81 -17.24 -2.97
N PRO A 55 3.43 -18.41 -3.54
CA PRO A 55 3.90 -18.83 -4.85
C PRO A 55 3.36 -17.92 -5.97
N ASN A 56 3.93 -18.07 -7.18
CA ASN A 56 3.30 -17.53 -8.38
C ASN A 56 1.94 -18.20 -8.59
N ASP A 57 0.93 -17.41 -8.98
CA ASP A 57 -0.47 -17.83 -9.08
C ASP A 57 -1.03 -18.41 -7.75
N PRO A 58 -1.05 -17.60 -6.67
CA PRO A 58 -1.44 -18.08 -5.35
C PRO A 58 -2.93 -18.43 -5.30
N SER A 59 -3.24 -19.51 -4.58
CA SER A 59 -4.63 -19.87 -4.34
C SER A 59 -5.30 -18.89 -3.38
N PHE A 60 -6.63 -18.97 -3.29
CA PHE A 60 -7.40 -18.18 -2.34
C PHE A 60 -6.94 -18.45 -0.88
N GLU A 61 -6.68 -19.72 -0.54
CA GLU A 61 -6.23 -20.11 0.80
C GLU A 61 -4.81 -19.62 1.11
N ASP A 62 -3.90 -19.62 0.14
CA ASP A 62 -2.55 -19.07 0.33
C ASP A 62 -2.63 -17.59 0.72
N MET A 63 -3.40 -16.81 -0.04
CA MET A 63 -3.59 -15.38 0.22
C MET A 63 -4.31 -15.14 1.54
N ARG A 64 -5.36 -15.90 1.85
CA ARG A 64 -6.10 -15.80 3.10
C ARG A 64 -5.21 -16.10 4.31
N LYS A 65 -4.41 -17.16 4.24
CA LYS A 65 -3.45 -17.49 5.30
C LYS A 65 -2.49 -16.32 5.57
N VAL A 66 -1.86 -15.78 4.53
CA VAL A 66 -0.86 -14.71 4.67
C VAL A 66 -1.50 -13.40 5.13
N VAL A 67 -2.61 -12.98 4.52
CA VAL A 67 -3.20 -11.65 4.72
C VAL A 67 -4.08 -11.57 5.96
N CYS A 68 -4.86 -12.63 6.24
CA CYS A 68 -5.87 -12.63 7.29
C CYS A 68 -5.40 -13.32 8.57
N VAL A 69 -4.84 -14.53 8.44
CA VAL A 69 -4.42 -15.33 9.61
C VAL A 69 -3.09 -14.83 10.16
N ASP A 70 -2.07 -14.77 9.30
CA ASP A 70 -0.71 -14.36 9.68
C ASP A 70 -0.56 -12.82 9.70
N GLN A 71 -1.61 -12.10 9.25
CA GLN A 71 -1.72 -10.64 9.20
C GLN A 71 -0.52 -9.93 8.57
N GLN A 72 0.11 -10.57 7.59
CA GLN A 72 1.28 -10.04 6.91
C GLN A 72 0.90 -8.94 5.94
N ARG A 73 1.86 -8.06 5.66
CA ARG A 73 1.79 -6.98 4.67
C ARG A 73 3.09 -6.95 3.87
N PRO A 74 3.12 -6.37 2.67
CA PRO A 74 4.37 -6.22 1.93
C PRO A 74 5.42 -5.48 2.75
N ASN A 75 6.64 -6.02 2.79
CA ASN A 75 7.73 -5.44 3.58
C ASN A 75 8.09 -4.04 3.07
N ILE A 76 8.25 -3.07 3.99
CA ILE A 76 8.69 -1.71 3.67
C ILE A 76 10.19 -1.62 3.99
N PRO A 77 11.08 -1.51 2.99
CA PRO A 77 12.52 -1.44 3.21
C PRO A 77 12.90 -0.25 4.11
N ASN A 78 13.75 -0.50 5.12
CA ASN A 78 14.15 0.53 6.09
C ASN A 78 14.76 1.78 5.44
N ARG A 79 15.41 1.62 4.27
CA ARG A 79 16.01 2.75 3.54
C ARG A 79 14.98 3.79 3.10
N TRP A 80 13.71 3.41 2.89
CA TRP A 80 12.65 4.35 2.51
C TRP A 80 12.46 5.45 3.56
N PHE A 81 12.81 5.18 4.83
CA PHE A 81 12.72 6.16 5.92
C PHE A 81 13.82 7.23 5.90
N SER A 82 14.83 7.07 5.04
CA SER A 82 15.85 8.11 4.79
C SER A 82 15.42 9.14 3.74
N ASP A 83 14.32 8.87 3.03
CA ASP A 83 13.77 9.73 1.99
C ASP A 83 12.41 10.29 2.44
N PRO A 84 12.24 11.61 2.53
CA PRO A 84 10.99 12.21 3.03
C PRO A 84 9.76 11.81 2.21
N THR A 85 9.92 11.63 0.90
CA THR A 85 8.85 11.25 -0.03
C THR A 85 8.47 9.80 0.19
N LEU A 86 9.45 8.87 0.15
CA LEU A 86 9.18 7.45 0.39
C LEU A 86 8.68 7.19 1.82
N THR A 87 9.14 7.95 2.81
CA THR A 87 8.60 7.92 4.17
C THR A 87 7.11 8.26 4.20
N SER A 88 6.71 9.29 3.47
CA SER A 88 5.32 9.75 3.43
C SER A 88 4.43 8.75 2.68
N ILE A 89 4.93 8.18 1.57
CA ILE A 89 4.26 7.09 0.86
C ILE A 89 4.14 5.85 1.75
N ALA A 90 5.18 5.49 2.51
CA ALA A 90 5.15 4.36 3.44
C ALA A 90 4.05 4.49 4.51
N LYS A 91 3.86 5.69 5.05
CA LYS A 91 2.75 5.95 5.99
C LYS A 91 1.39 5.77 5.30
N LEU A 92 1.24 6.31 4.09
CA LEU A 92 0.00 6.23 3.33
C LEU A 92 -0.37 4.77 3.01
N MET A 93 0.59 3.94 2.61
CA MET A 93 0.37 2.51 2.36
C MET A 93 -0.11 1.78 3.62
N LYS A 94 0.53 2.01 4.77
CA LYS A 94 0.11 1.42 6.05
C LYS A 94 -1.34 1.75 6.39
N GLU A 95 -1.77 2.98 6.13
CA GLU A 95 -3.15 3.42 6.33
C GLU A 95 -4.14 2.83 5.30
N CYS A 96 -3.66 2.37 4.14
CA CYS A 96 -4.47 1.62 3.17
C CYS A 96 -4.63 0.14 3.57
N TRP A 97 -3.68 -0.40 4.34
CA TRP A 97 -3.58 -1.82 4.66
C TRP A 97 -4.16 -2.20 6.04
N TYR A 98 -5.01 -1.36 6.62
CA TYR A 98 -5.71 -1.72 7.85
C TYR A 98 -6.62 -2.94 7.62
N GLN A 99 -6.61 -3.85 8.61
CA GLN A 99 -7.52 -4.99 8.64
C GLN A 99 -8.97 -4.51 8.67
N ASN A 100 -9.28 -3.53 9.53
CA ASN A 100 -10.60 -2.89 9.59
C ASN A 100 -10.80 -1.99 8.35
N PRO A 101 -11.76 -2.30 7.47
CA PRO A 101 -11.99 -1.52 6.25
C PRO A 101 -12.38 -0.06 6.54
N SER A 102 -13.07 0.20 7.66
CA SER A 102 -13.53 1.55 8.03
C SER A 102 -12.39 2.47 8.48
N ALA A 103 -11.24 1.91 8.87
CA ALA A 103 -10.06 2.67 9.26
C ALA A 103 -9.21 3.12 8.05
N ARG A 104 -9.48 2.57 6.86
CA ARG A 104 -8.73 2.89 5.66
C ARG A 104 -9.03 4.30 5.18
N LEU A 105 -8.05 4.90 4.52
CA LEU A 105 -8.20 6.21 3.89
C LEU A 105 -9.25 6.20 2.78
N THR A 106 -9.83 7.36 2.49
CA THR A 106 -10.59 7.55 1.25
C THR A 106 -9.67 7.96 0.11
N ALA A 107 -10.04 7.66 -1.14
CA ALA A 107 -9.26 8.06 -2.31
C ALA A 107 -9.04 9.58 -2.36
N LEU A 108 -10.03 10.38 -1.96
CA LEU A 108 -9.89 11.83 -1.88
C LEU A 108 -8.84 12.26 -0.84
N ARG A 109 -8.79 11.58 0.31
CA ARG A 109 -7.79 11.86 1.35
C ARG A 109 -6.39 11.50 0.85
N ILE A 110 -6.24 10.35 0.20
CA ILE A 110 -5.00 9.92 -0.46
C ILE A 110 -4.53 10.98 -1.47
N LYS A 111 -5.41 11.40 -2.39
CA LYS A 111 -5.11 12.44 -3.38
C LYS A 111 -4.60 13.71 -2.73
N LYS A 112 -5.30 14.22 -1.69
CA LYS A 112 -4.88 15.42 -0.96
C LYS A 112 -3.51 15.26 -0.31
N THR A 113 -3.20 14.09 0.23
CA THR A 113 -1.87 13.80 0.82
C THR A 113 -0.80 13.75 -0.27
N LEU A 114 -1.04 13.07 -1.39
CA LEU A 114 -0.08 13.02 -2.51
C LEU A 114 0.20 14.41 -3.08
N THR A 115 -0.81 15.26 -3.27
CA THR A 115 -0.62 16.67 -3.69
C THR A 115 0.23 17.46 -2.71
N LYS A 116 0.11 17.21 -1.39
CA LYS A 116 0.96 17.88 -0.39
C LYS A 116 2.42 17.42 -0.47
N ILE A 117 2.65 16.13 -0.71
CA ILE A 117 3.98 15.55 -0.88
C ILE A 117 4.64 16.17 -2.13
N ASP A 118 3.91 16.21 -3.24
CA ASP A 118 4.35 16.81 -4.51
C ASP A 118 4.74 18.29 -4.33
N ASN A 119 3.87 19.09 -3.72
CA ASN A 119 4.16 20.50 -3.42
C ASN A 119 5.37 20.69 -2.47
N SER A 120 5.72 19.69 -1.67
CA SER A 120 6.89 19.74 -0.79
C SER A 120 8.18 19.42 -1.54
N LEU A 121 8.11 18.56 -2.55
CA LEU A 121 9.22 18.27 -3.45
C LEU A 121 9.64 19.50 -4.28
N ASP A 122 8.67 20.25 -4.78
CA ASP A 122 8.94 21.47 -5.56
C ASP A 122 9.68 22.52 -4.74
N LYS A 123 9.40 22.62 -3.43
CA LYS A 123 10.14 23.51 -2.53
C LYS A 123 11.58 23.06 -2.34
N ILE A 124 11.81 21.77 -2.11
CA ILE A 124 13.16 21.22 -1.95
C ILE A 124 14.01 21.45 -3.20
N LYS A 125 13.42 21.33 -4.40
CA LYS A 125 14.11 21.63 -5.66
C LYS A 125 14.38 23.12 -5.88
N ALA A 126 13.52 24.00 -5.38
CA ALA A 126 13.71 25.45 -5.48
C ALA A 126 14.78 25.98 -4.51
N ASP A 127 15.02 25.26 -3.40
CA ASP A 127 16.00 25.62 -2.37
C ASP A 127 17.40 24.99 -2.58
N CYS A 128 17.57 24.15 -3.62
CA CYS A 128 18.86 23.55 -4.04
C CYS A 128 19.41 24.24 -5.29
#